data_AF-A0A2D5ACC1-F1
#
_entry.id   AF-A0A2D5ACC1-F1
#
_cell.length_a   1.000
_cell.length_b   1.000
_cell.length_c   1.000
_cell.angle_alpha   90.00
_cell.angle_beta   90.00
_cell.angle_gamma   90.00
#
_symmetry.space_group_name_H-M   'P 1'
#
loop_
_entity.id
_entity.type
_entity.pdbx_description
1 polymer ?
#
loop_
_entity_poly.entity_id
_entity_poly.type
_entity_poly.pdbx_seq_one_letter_code
_entity_poly.pdbx_strand_id
1 'polypeptide(L)'
;MVEVVGGQTSVLLDLELIGSVTDLVLTGVSDDTIVPGNLGPDSIAFAITSPDAASNPTTFMYDTDDFITTFSGTIAHRGTITFNDSITLGNFDIAFDEGLGAFAVFDTFFDGTGLGALFQIGLPLTIAPLEQTFDVMGDLLITQNFATILLDLGLTDTDLTGADVGDAFVQGFNIPGPGGLALAGLALFGTRRRRG
;
A
#
# COMPACT_ATOMS: atom_id res chain seq x y z
N MET A 1 -2.20 13.72 14.91
CA MET A 1 -2.92 12.74 14.07
C MET A 1 -3.17 13.28 12.67
N VAL A 2 -2.77 12.48 11.68
CA VAL A 2 -2.73 12.75 10.25
C VAL A 2 -3.42 11.58 9.55
N GLU A 3 -4.19 11.88 8.51
CA GLU A 3 -4.94 10.88 7.74
C GLU A 3 -4.42 10.82 6.31
N VAL A 4 -4.21 9.61 5.79
CA VAL A 4 -3.89 9.39 4.37
C VAL A 4 -5.19 9.49 3.58
N VAL A 5 -5.23 10.39 2.60
CA VAL A 5 -6.46 10.71 1.84
C VAL A 5 -6.41 10.33 0.37
N GLY A 6 -5.26 9.88 -0.11
CA GLY A 6 -5.04 9.51 -1.50
C GLY A 6 -3.56 9.35 -1.79
N GLY A 7 -3.21 9.38 -3.08
CA GLY A 7 -1.85 9.12 -3.54
C GLY A 7 -1.79 7.86 -4.39
N GLN A 8 -0.63 7.18 -4.41
CA GLN A 8 -0.43 5.96 -5.17
C GLN A 8 0.56 5.01 -4.49
N THR A 9 0.41 3.72 -4.72
CA THR A 9 1.43 2.72 -4.43
C THR A 9 2.00 2.22 -5.75
N SER A 10 3.29 2.42 -5.95
CA SER A 10 4.02 1.95 -7.12
C SER A 10 4.72 0.63 -6.79
N VAL A 11 4.74 -0.29 -7.73
CA VAL A 11 5.48 -1.55 -7.67
C VAL A 11 6.34 -1.71 -8.92
N LEU A 12 7.58 -2.14 -8.73
CA LEU A 12 8.47 -2.54 -9.80
C LEU A 12 8.71 -4.04 -9.65
N LEU A 13 7.93 -4.84 -10.37
CA LEU A 13 7.98 -6.30 -10.26
C LEU A 13 9.12 -6.87 -11.10
N ASP A 14 9.90 -7.79 -10.51
CA ASP A 14 10.83 -8.62 -11.26
C ASP A 14 10.07 -9.77 -11.94
N LEU A 15 9.48 -9.45 -13.10
CA LEU A 15 8.70 -10.42 -13.87
C LEU A 15 9.56 -11.56 -14.44
N GLU A 16 10.86 -11.35 -14.63
CA GLU A 16 11.79 -12.40 -15.07
C GLU A 16 12.00 -13.42 -13.96
N LEU A 17 12.27 -12.94 -12.74
CA LEU A 17 12.40 -13.81 -11.57
C LEU A 17 11.10 -14.55 -11.30
N ILE A 18 9.98 -13.82 -11.19
CA ILE A 18 8.65 -14.42 -10.96
C ILE A 18 8.36 -15.50 -12.01
N GLY A 19 8.53 -15.21 -13.30
CA GLY A 19 8.28 -16.18 -14.37
C GLY A 19 9.31 -17.32 -14.47
N SER A 20 10.49 -17.18 -13.84
CA SER A 20 11.52 -18.23 -13.82
C SER A 20 11.33 -19.22 -12.68
N VAL A 21 10.74 -18.78 -11.57
CA VAL A 21 10.51 -19.60 -10.37
C VAL A 21 9.04 -19.98 -10.19
N THR A 22 8.15 -19.35 -10.94
CA THR A 22 6.73 -19.69 -11.00
C THR A 22 6.28 -19.75 -12.45
N ASP A 23 5.17 -20.43 -12.70
CA ASP A 23 4.50 -20.41 -14.00
C ASP A 23 3.66 -19.13 -14.20
N LEU A 24 3.81 -18.09 -13.38
CA LEU A 24 3.06 -16.84 -13.49
C LEU A 24 3.68 -15.90 -14.54
N VAL A 25 2.91 -15.60 -15.59
CA VAL A 25 3.24 -14.59 -16.58
C VAL A 25 2.26 -13.44 -16.46
N LEU A 26 2.73 -12.21 -16.22
CA LEU A 26 1.86 -11.03 -16.18
C LEU A 26 1.29 -10.79 -17.58
N THR A 27 -0.03 -10.90 -17.71
CA THR A 27 -0.76 -10.80 -18.97
C THR A 27 -1.64 -9.54 -19.08
N GLY A 28 -1.97 -8.91 -17.96
CA GLY A 28 -2.81 -7.71 -17.98
C GLY A 28 -2.81 -6.93 -16.68
N VAL A 29 -3.15 -5.65 -16.80
CA VAL A 29 -3.44 -4.73 -15.71
C VAL A 29 -4.77 -4.03 -15.99
N SER A 30 -5.55 -3.71 -14.96
CA SER A 30 -6.81 -2.97 -15.16
C SER A 30 -6.57 -1.53 -15.59
N ASP A 31 -7.56 -0.91 -16.23
CA ASP A 31 -7.55 0.51 -16.62
C ASP A 31 -7.35 1.48 -15.44
N ASP A 32 -7.67 1.05 -14.22
CA ASP A 32 -7.49 1.85 -12.99
C ASP A 32 -6.02 1.90 -12.51
N THR A 33 -5.11 1.17 -13.18
CA THR A 33 -3.67 1.23 -12.89
C THR A 33 -2.99 2.38 -13.61
N ILE A 34 -1.94 2.92 -13.00
CA ILE A 34 -1.14 4.02 -13.51
C ILE A 34 0.17 3.44 -14.04
N VAL A 35 0.47 3.68 -15.32
CA VAL A 35 1.70 3.21 -15.97
C VAL A 35 2.35 4.36 -16.76
N PRO A 36 3.63 4.71 -16.49
CA PRO A 36 4.48 4.16 -15.44
C PRO A 36 4.10 4.67 -14.04
N GLY A 37 4.42 3.89 -13.02
CA GLY A 37 4.44 4.33 -11.62
C GLY A 37 5.67 5.17 -11.26
N ASN A 38 5.84 5.48 -9.98
CA ASN A 38 6.92 6.32 -9.47
C ASN A 38 8.20 5.53 -9.09
N LEU A 39 8.34 4.31 -9.59
CA LEU A 39 9.56 3.49 -9.46
C LEU A 39 10.31 3.33 -10.79
N GLY A 40 9.89 4.04 -11.85
CA GLY A 40 10.55 4.03 -13.15
C GLY A 40 9.61 3.56 -14.29
N PRO A 41 10.13 3.50 -15.53
CA PRO A 41 9.33 3.28 -16.74
C PRO A 41 8.61 1.93 -16.78
N ASP A 42 9.13 0.93 -16.10
CA ASP A 42 8.59 -0.43 -16.06
C ASP A 42 7.72 -0.69 -14.81
N SER A 43 7.51 0.33 -13.97
CA SER A 43 6.70 0.21 -12.77
C SER A 43 5.21 0.42 -13.04
N ILE A 44 4.37 -0.24 -12.24
CA ILE A 44 2.91 -0.10 -12.24
C ILE A 44 2.52 0.55 -10.93
N ALA A 45 1.51 1.43 -10.93
CA ALA A 45 0.99 2.02 -9.71
C ALA A 45 -0.52 1.84 -9.56
N PHE A 46 -0.97 1.74 -8.31
CA PHE A 46 -2.36 1.65 -7.91
C PHE A 46 -2.73 2.90 -7.14
N ALA A 47 -3.81 3.57 -7.54
CA ALA A 47 -4.29 4.74 -6.84
C ALA A 47 -4.80 4.37 -5.43
N ILE A 48 -4.39 5.15 -4.43
CA ILE A 48 -4.93 5.04 -3.08
C ILE A 48 -6.36 5.59 -3.08
N THR A 49 -7.29 4.78 -2.62
CA THR A 49 -8.72 5.10 -2.58
C THR A 49 -8.99 6.17 -1.52
N SER A 50 -9.79 7.17 -1.87
CA SER A 50 -10.19 8.23 -0.94
C SER A 50 -10.92 7.68 0.30
N PRO A 51 -10.74 8.28 1.49
CA PRO A 51 -11.52 7.93 2.69
C PRO A 51 -13.02 8.15 2.53
N ASP A 52 -13.43 9.06 1.64
CA ASP A 52 -14.84 9.34 1.35
C ASP A 52 -15.43 8.42 0.27
N ALA A 53 -14.66 7.45 -0.23
CA ALA A 53 -15.12 6.54 -1.26
C ALA A 53 -16.22 5.61 -0.73
N ALA A 54 -17.27 5.40 -1.53
CA ALA A 54 -18.39 4.53 -1.17
C ALA A 54 -18.02 3.05 -1.01
N SER A 55 -16.85 2.63 -1.50
CA SER A 55 -16.35 1.26 -1.44
C SER A 55 -14.83 1.26 -1.34
N ASN A 56 -14.31 0.37 -0.49
CA ASN A 56 -12.91 0.22 -0.11
C ASN A 56 -12.22 1.55 0.30
N PRO A 57 -12.76 2.31 1.27
CA PRO A 57 -12.15 3.57 1.68
C PRO A 57 -10.83 3.34 2.44
N THR A 58 -9.84 4.21 2.20
CA THR A 58 -8.64 4.27 3.05
C THR A 58 -9.02 4.79 4.43
N THR A 59 -8.48 4.15 5.47
CA THR A 59 -8.69 4.52 6.87
C THR A 59 -7.37 4.76 7.61
N PHE A 60 -6.25 4.70 6.89
CA PHE A 60 -4.92 4.78 7.48
C PHE A 60 -4.63 6.14 8.10
N MET A 61 -4.21 6.11 9.36
CA MET A 61 -3.96 7.30 10.17
C MET A 61 -2.82 7.06 11.15
N TYR A 62 -2.10 8.12 11.50
CA TYR A 62 -0.96 8.05 12.42
C TYR A 62 -0.69 9.40 13.09
N ASP A 63 0.15 9.41 14.12
CA ASP A 63 0.75 10.63 14.66
C ASP A 63 2.19 10.81 14.13
N THR A 64 2.52 12.01 13.65
CA THR A 64 3.85 12.32 13.10
C THR A 64 4.93 12.29 14.16
N ASP A 65 4.59 12.62 15.41
CA ASP A 65 5.53 12.66 16.53
C ASP A 65 5.72 11.28 17.19
N ASP A 66 4.80 10.35 16.95
CA ASP A 66 4.77 9.02 17.57
C ASP A 66 4.21 7.95 16.61
N PHE A 67 4.81 7.81 15.44
CA PHE A 67 4.28 6.94 14.39
C PHE A 67 4.13 5.48 14.85
N ILE A 68 5.21 4.90 15.41
CA ILE A 68 5.33 3.46 15.68
C ILE A 68 4.23 2.93 16.61
N THR A 69 3.71 3.76 17.52
CA THR A 69 2.70 3.31 18.49
C THR A 69 1.28 3.78 18.16
N THR A 70 1.11 4.65 17.15
CA THR A 70 -0.17 5.31 16.86
C THR A 70 -0.74 5.01 15.48
N PHE A 71 0.04 4.45 14.56
CA PHE A 71 -0.49 4.12 13.24
C PHE A 71 -1.61 3.07 13.36
N SER A 72 -2.65 3.20 12.54
CA SER A 72 -3.76 2.26 12.48
C SER A 72 -4.53 2.39 11.17
N GLY A 73 -5.39 1.41 10.89
CA GLY A 73 -6.21 1.37 9.68
C GLY A 73 -5.47 0.76 8.48
N THR A 74 -6.02 1.01 7.31
CA THR A 74 -5.61 0.35 6.06
C THR A 74 -5.51 1.38 4.93
N ILE A 75 -4.47 1.23 4.10
CA ILE A 75 -4.33 1.96 2.84
C ILE A 75 -4.96 1.11 1.74
N ALA A 76 -6.12 1.54 1.26
CA ALA A 76 -6.93 0.79 0.31
C ALA A 76 -6.63 1.25 -1.12
N HIS A 77 -6.61 0.32 -2.07
CA HIS A 77 -6.31 0.58 -3.48
C HIS A 77 -7.39 0.01 -4.38
N ARG A 78 -7.42 0.50 -5.61
CA ARG A 78 -8.22 -0.06 -6.70
C ARG A 78 -7.33 -0.45 -7.86
N GLY A 79 -7.78 -1.47 -8.57
CA GLY A 79 -7.13 -1.99 -9.75
C GLY A 79 -6.67 -3.43 -9.56
N THR A 80 -6.45 -4.12 -10.67
CA THR A 80 -6.14 -5.54 -10.71
C THR A 80 -4.94 -5.81 -11.60
N ILE A 81 -4.24 -6.90 -11.32
CA ILE A 81 -3.25 -7.53 -12.17
C ILE A 81 -3.75 -8.91 -12.56
N THR A 82 -3.45 -9.35 -13.78
CA THR A 82 -3.87 -10.66 -14.29
C THR A 82 -2.65 -11.43 -14.76
N PHE A 83 -2.46 -12.62 -14.23
CA PHE A 83 -1.46 -13.58 -14.67
C PHE A 83 -2.09 -14.69 -15.51
N ASN A 84 -1.36 -15.16 -16.52
CA ASN A 84 -1.74 -16.29 -17.38
C ASN A 84 -3.17 -16.18 -17.97
N ASP A 85 -3.64 -14.97 -18.23
CA ASP A 85 -5.00 -14.65 -18.69
C ASP A 85 -6.14 -15.20 -17.80
N SER A 86 -5.85 -15.59 -16.56
CA SER A 86 -6.77 -16.41 -15.74
C SER A 86 -6.74 -16.09 -14.25
N ILE A 87 -5.57 -15.75 -13.69
CA ILE A 87 -5.41 -15.45 -12.27
C ILE A 87 -5.45 -13.94 -12.11
N THR A 88 -6.59 -13.42 -11.66
CA THR A 88 -6.73 -11.99 -11.37
C THR A 88 -6.59 -11.75 -9.88
N LEU A 89 -5.68 -10.85 -9.50
CA LEU A 89 -5.49 -10.35 -8.15
C LEU A 89 -5.75 -8.85 -8.16
N GLY A 90 -6.33 -8.28 -7.10
CA GLY A 90 -6.53 -6.84 -7.11
C GLY A 90 -7.40 -6.30 -6.02
N ASN A 91 -7.68 -5.00 -6.11
CA ASN A 91 -8.11 -4.19 -4.98
C ASN A 91 -7.23 -4.52 -3.77
N PHE A 92 -6.10 -3.85 -3.66
CA PHE A 92 -5.14 -4.18 -2.64
C PHE A 92 -5.37 -3.36 -1.38
N ASP A 93 -5.27 -4.01 -0.24
CA ASP A 93 -5.21 -3.34 1.05
C ASP A 93 -3.81 -3.49 1.62
N ILE A 94 -3.23 -2.39 2.08
CA ILE A 94 -1.96 -2.40 2.81
C ILE A 94 -2.26 -2.09 4.27
N ALA A 95 -1.93 -3.04 5.14
CA ALA A 95 -2.10 -2.91 6.58
C ALA A 95 -0.90 -3.53 7.30
N PHE A 96 -0.64 -3.11 8.53
CA PHE A 96 0.37 -3.75 9.35
C PHE A 96 -0.11 -5.11 9.83
N ASP A 97 0.67 -6.16 9.59
CA ASP A 97 0.40 -7.51 10.07
C ASP A 97 1.34 -7.81 11.26
N GLU A 98 0.77 -8.02 12.45
CA GLU A 98 1.53 -8.29 13.67
C GLU A 98 2.28 -9.64 13.61
N GLY A 99 1.76 -10.61 12.86
CA GLY A 99 2.39 -11.93 12.70
C GLY A 99 3.64 -11.85 11.83
N LEU A 100 3.63 -10.97 10.83
CA LEU A 100 4.79 -10.68 9.97
C LEU A 100 5.72 -9.60 10.56
N GLY A 101 5.20 -8.73 11.44
CA GLY A 101 5.92 -7.56 11.94
C GLY A 101 6.22 -6.54 10.83
N ALA A 102 5.41 -6.50 9.79
CA ALA A 102 5.64 -5.71 8.57
C ALA A 102 4.32 -5.22 7.96
N PHE A 103 4.40 -4.29 7.00
CA PHE A 103 3.27 -3.94 6.16
C PHE A 103 3.01 -5.08 5.18
N ALA A 104 1.79 -5.61 5.18
CA ALA A 104 1.34 -6.68 4.32
C ALA A 104 0.34 -6.17 3.29
N VAL A 105 0.39 -6.76 2.10
CA VAL A 105 -0.50 -6.49 0.98
C VAL A 105 -1.52 -7.62 0.90
N PHE A 106 -2.80 -7.27 1.03
CA PHE A 106 -3.93 -8.19 1.00
C PHE A 106 -4.70 -8.01 -0.31
N ASP A 107 -5.10 -9.11 -0.93
CA ASP A 107 -6.02 -9.11 -2.06
C ASP A 107 -7.47 -9.05 -1.55
N THR A 108 -8.22 -8.05 -2.00
CA THR A 108 -9.63 -7.85 -1.62
C THR A 108 -10.58 -7.99 -2.79
N PHE A 109 -10.09 -8.34 -3.98
CA PHE A 109 -10.91 -8.51 -5.18
C PHE A 109 -12.01 -9.58 -4.98
N PHE A 110 -11.71 -10.65 -4.25
CA PHE A 110 -12.64 -11.73 -3.96
C PHE A 110 -13.46 -11.46 -2.68
N ASP A 111 -14.42 -10.53 -2.76
CA ASP A 111 -15.55 -10.31 -1.81
C ASP A 111 -15.22 -10.48 -0.30
N GLY A 112 -14.03 -10.08 0.14
CA GLY A 112 -13.63 -10.09 1.55
C GLY A 112 -13.29 -11.46 2.15
N THR A 113 -13.26 -12.55 1.38
CA THR A 113 -12.63 -13.83 1.78
C THR A 113 -11.20 -13.93 1.26
N GLY A 114 -10.56 -12.77 1.06
CA GLY A 114 -9.30 -12.59 0.33
C GLY A 114 -8.27 -13.65 0.64
N LEU A 115 -7.35 -13.86 -0.31
CA LEU A 115 -6.31 -14.89 -0.24
C LEU A 115 -5.35 -14.74 0.96
N GLY A 116 -5.58 -13.80 1.88
CA GLY A 116 -4.72 -13.46 3.01
C GLY A 116 -3.65 -12.44 2.60
N ALA A 117 -2.63 -12.29 3.46
CA ALA A 117 -1.45 -11.50 3.13
C ALA A 117 -0.73 -12.19 1.97
N LEU A 118 -0.59 -11.50 0.83
CA LEU A 118 0.08 -12.03 -0.36
C LEU A 118 1.55 -11.64 -0.41
N PHE A 119 1.81 -10.36 -0.15
CA PHE A 119 3.14 -9.79 -0.13
C PHE A 119 3.38 -9.06 1.19
N GLN A 120 4.64 -8.87 1.54
CA GLN A 120 5.05 -7.97 2.59
C GLN A 120 6.04 -6.95 2.05
N ILE A 121 5.98 -5.72 2.54
CA ILE A 121 6.99 -4.70 2.30
C ILE A 121 8.11 -4.95 3.29
N GLY A 122 9.17 -5.60 2.80
CA GLY A 122 10.31 -6.10 3.54
C GLY A 122 11.41 -5.05 3.76
N LEU A 123 12.52 -5.52 4.34
CA LEU A 123 13.71 -4.72 4.57
C LEU A 123 14.59 -4.71 3.30
N PRO A 124 15.26 -3.58 2.98
CA PRO A 124 15.36 -2.36 3.76
C PRO A 124 14.09 -1.49 3.70
N LEU A 125 13.48 -1.24 4.86
CA LEU A 125 12.24 -0.47 4.98
C LEU A 125 12.55 0.97 5.37
N THR A 126 12.16 1.91 4.51
CA THR A 126 12.24 3.35 4.77
C THR A 126 10.83 3.89 4.95
N ILE A 127 10.55 4.52 6.10
CA ILE A 127 9.26 5.13 6.40
C ILE A 127 9.47 6.61 6.73
N ALA A 128 8.75 7.50 6.04
CA ALA A 128 8.72 8.93 6.30
C ALA A 128 7.28 9.39 6.57
N PRO A 129 6.83 9.36 7.84
CA PRO A 129 5.48 9.73 8.24
C PRO A 129 5.39 11.24 8.53
N LEU A 130 5.26 12.05 7.47
CA LEU A 130 5.20 13.52 7.58
C LEU A 130 3.75 14.03 7.66
N GLU A 131 3.57 15.32 7.97
CA GLU A 131 2.24 15.93 8.06
C GLU A 131 1.48 15.92 6.73
N GLN A 132 2.21 16.11 5.63
CA GLN A 132 1.64 16.30 4.29
C GLN A 132 1.79 15.07 3.39
N THR A 133 2.77 14.23 3.66
CA THR A 133 3.06 13.01 2.88
C THR A 133 3.36 11.85 3.78
N PHE A 134 2.99 10.66 3.32
CA PHE A 134 3.33 9.39 3.94
C PHE A 134 4.07 8.55 2.91
N ASP A 135 5.38 8.40 3.07
CA ASP A 135 6.19 7.64 2.12
C ASP A 135 6.72 6.36 2.80
N VAL A 136 6.49 5.21 2.17
CA VAL A 136 7.04 3.92 2.58
C VAL A 136 7.68 3.24 1.39
N MET A 137 8.95 2.85 1.52
CA MET A 137 9.68 2.15 0.46
C MET A 137 10.39 0.93 1.03
N GLY A 138 10.34 -0.18 0.31
CA GLY A 138 11.07 -1.40 0.62
C GLY A 138 10.82 -2.51 -0.39
N ASP A 139 11.51 -3.63 -0.22
CA ASP A 139 11.43 -4.77 -1.11
C ASP A 139 10.06 -5.44 -0.98
N LEU A 140 9.50 -5.93 -2.08
CA LEU A 140 8.25 -6.67 -2.11
C LEU A 140 8.58 -8.15 -2.00
N LEU A 141 8.28 -8.75 -0.85
CA LEU A 141 8.59 -10.15 -0.57
C LEU A 141 7.32 -11.01 -0.58
N ILE A 142 7.42 -12.23 -1.10
CA ILE A 142 6.34 -13.23 -1.03
C ILE A 142 6.12 -13.67 0.43
N THR A 143 4.87 -13.66 0.91
CA THR A 143 4.54 -14.20 2.25
C THR A 143 4.46 -15.73 2.22
N GLN A 144 4.55 -16.35 3.40
CA GLN A 144 4.37 -17.80 3.52
C GLN A 144 3.00 -18.28 3.03
N ASN A 145 1.97 -17.47 3.30
CA ASN A 145 0.61 -17.77 2.88
C ASN A 145 0.51 -17.81 1.35
N PHE A 146 1.09 -16.82 0.65
CA PHE A 146 1.09 -16.84 -0.81
C PHE A 146 1.95 -17.95 -1.39
N ALA A 147 3.13 -18.20 -0.84
CA ALA A 147 3.98 -19.33 -1.27
C ALA A 147 3.24 -20.67 -1.16
N THR A 148 2.47 -20.88 -0.09
CA THR A 148 1.64 -22.08 0.09
C THR A 148 0.56 -22.17 -0.99
N ILE A 149 -0.12 -21.06 -1.31
CA ILE A 149 -1.11 -21.02 -2.40
C ILE A 149 -0.46 -21.38 -3.74
N LEU A 150 0.73 -20.84 -4.04
CA LEU A 150 1.43 -21.14 -5.29
C LEU A 150 1.81 -22.62 -5.40
N LEU A 151 2.27 -23.24 -4.30
CA LEU A 151 2.57 -24.67 -4.23
C LEU A 151 1.31 -25.53 -4.39
N ASP A 152 0.22 -25.18 -3.70
CA ASP A 152 -1.04 -25.93 -3.74
C ASP A 152 -1.71 -25.88 -5.12
N LEU A 153 -1.52 -24.76 -5.84
CA LEU A 153 -1.97 -24.60 -7.23
C LEU A 153 -1.02 -25.24 -8.25
N GLY A 154 0.14 -25.74 -7.82
CA GLY A 154 1.16 -26.31 -8.70
C GLY A 154 1.79 -25.29 -9.65
N LEU A 155 1.82 -24.02 -9.26
CA LEU A 155 2.44 -22.92 -10.02
C LEU A 155 3.93 -22.77 -9.73
N THR A 156 4.42 -23.43 -8.68
CA THR A 156 5.84 -23.57 -8.35
C THR A 156 6.06 -24.93 -7.69
N ASP A 157 7.28 -25.45 -7.82
CA ASP A 157 7.74 -26.66 -7.12
C ASP A 157 8.59 -26.32 -5.88
N THR A 158 8.85 -25.03 -5.63
CA THR A 158 9.70 -24.55 -4.53
C THR A 158 8.95 -23.58 -3.63
N ASP A 159 9.26 -23.61 -2.33
CA ASP A 159 8.75 -22.63 -1.37
C ASP A 159 9.45 -21.28 -1.61
N LEU A 160 8.65 -20.28 -2.00
CA LEU A 160 9.09 -18.91 -2.31
C LEU A 160 8.90 -17.95 -1.13
N THR A 161 8.65 -18.45 0.08
CA THR A 161 8.51 -17.60 1.27
C THR A 161 9.74 -16.70 1.44
N GLY A 162 9.51 -15.38 1.48
CA GLY A 162 10.56 -14.37 1.62
C GLY A 162 11.36 -14.11 0.35
N ALA A 163 11.00 -14.71 -0.78
CA ALA A 163 11.59 -14.36 -2.07
C ALA A 163 11.26 -12.91 -2.40
N ASP A 164 12.29 -12.16 -2.75
CA ASP A 164 12.17 -10.81 -3.30
C ASP A 164 11.63 -10.91 -4.73
N VAL A 165 10.54 -10.19 -4.99
CA VAL A 165 9.89 -10.14 -6.30
C VAL A 165 9.83 -8.72 -6.86
N GLY A 166 10.58 -7.79 -6.28
CA GLY A 166 10.68 -6.42 -6.75
C GLY A 166 10.60 -5.37 -5.65
N ASP A 167 10.29 -4.14 -6.02
CA ASP A 167 10.24 -3.01 -5.09
C ASP A 167 8.81 -2.50 -4.92
N ALA A 168 8.48 -2.02 -3.71
CA ALA A 168 7.24 -1.33 -3.42
C ALA A 168 7.50 0.08 -2.88
N PHE A 169 6.71 1.04 -3.36
CA PHE A 169 6.76 2.43 -2.93
C PHE A 169 5.36 3.00 -2.74
N VAL A 170 4.94 3.14 -1.48
CA VAL A 170 3.69 3.78 -1.08
C VAL A 170 3.93 5.27 -0.93
N GLN A 171 3.12 6.08 -1.61
CA GLN A 171 3.14 7.53 -1.52
C GLN A 171 1.73 8.05 -1.22
N GLY A 172 1.48 8.33 0.06
CA GLY A 172 0.25 8.90 0.56
C GLY A 172 0.29 10.43 0.54
N PHE A 173 -0.82 11.04 0.10
CA PHE A 173 -1.13 12.44 0.39
C PHE A 173 -1.95 12.52 1.66
N ASN A 174 -1.63 13.48 2.51
CA ASN A 174 -2.21 13.55 3.84
C ASN A 174 -2.93 14.86 4.10
N ILE A 175 -3.89 14.80 5.01
CA ILE A 175 -4.43 15.98 5.67
C ILE A 175 -4.19 15.90 7.17
N PRO A 176 -3.81 17.01 7.83
CA PRO A 176 -3.85 17.09 9.28
C PRO A 176 -5.27 16.78 9.77
N GLY A 177 -5.39 15.87 10.74
CA GLY A 177 -6.67 15.55 11.36
C GLY A 177 -7.29 16.77 12.04
N PRO A 178 -8.57 16.70 12.46
CA PRO A 178 -9.37 17.85 12.91
C PRO A 178 -8.72 18.74 13.99
N GLY A 179 -7.72 18.25 14.73
CA GLY A 179 -6.95 19.04 15.70
C GLY A 179 -5.93 20.03 15.09
N GLY A 180 -5.36 19.75 13.92
CA GLY A 180 -4.32 20.59 13.30
C GLY A 180 -4.85 21.88 12.69
N LEU A 181 -6.05 21.83 12.10
CA LEU A 181 -6.71 23.00 11.51
C LEU A 181 -7.32 23.94 12.56
N ALA A 182 -7.69 23.42 13.74
CA ALA A 182 -8.30 24.21 14.82
C ALA A 182 -7.34 25.25 15.41
N LEU A 183 -6.03 24.97 15.44
CA LEU A 183 -5.02 25.88 15.97
C LEU A 183 -4.67 27.03 15.00
N ALA A 184 -4.73 26.79 13.69
CA ALA A 184 -4.53 27.83 12.69
C ALA A 184 -5.68 28.87 12.69
N GLY A 185 -6.91 28.45 13.00
CA GLY A 185 -8.07 29.34 13.09
C GLY A 185 -8.07 30.26 14.32
N LEU A 186 -7.46 29.87 15.43
CA LEU A 186 -7.44 30.64 16.68
C LEU A 186 -6.37 31.74 16.73
N ALA A 187 -5.30 31.63 15.94
CA ALA A 187 -4.25 32.65 15.89
C ALA A 187 -4.68 33.96 15.20
N LEU A 188 -5.74 33.93 14.38
CA LEU A 188 -6.20 35.10 13.59
C LEU A 188 -7.12 36.06 14.36
N PHE A 189 -7.58 35.71 15.56
CA PHE A 189 -8.50 36.55 16.35
C PHE A 189 -7.83 37.33 17.51
N GLY A 190 -6.50 37.23 17.68
CA GLY A 190 -5.81 37.76 18.86
C GLY A 190 -5.30 39.22 18.81
N THR A 191 -5.24 39.91 17.66
CA THR A 191 -4.45 41.14 17.53
C THR A 191 -5.21 42.47 17.43
N ARG A 192 -6.40 42.60 18.06
CA ARG A 192 -7.10 43.89 18.09
C ARG A 192 -7.65 44.32 19.46
N ARG A 193 -6.74 44.79 20.34
CA ARG A 193 -6.99 45.76 21.45
C ARG A 193 -5.62 46.16 22.01
N ARG A 194 -5.25 47.40 22.33
CA ARG A 194 -5.92 48.70 22.42
C ARG A 194 -4.79 49.74 22.61
N ARG A 195 -4.73 50.81 21.79
CA ARG A 195 -4.03 52.06 22.16
C ARG A 195 -5.06 53.18 22.05
N GLY A 196 -5.31 53.84 23.18
CA GLY A 196 -6.32 54.86 23.39
C GLY A 196 -6.53 55.00 24.89
#